data_AF-A0AA41MMA6-F1
#
_entry.id   AF-A0AA41MMA6-F1
#
_cell.length_a   1.000
_cell.length_b   1.000
_cell.length_c   1.000
_cell.angle_alpha   90.00
_cell.angle_beta   90.00
_cell.angle_gamma   90.00
#
_symmetry.space_group_name_H-M   'P 1'
#
loop_
_entity.id
_entity.type
_entity.pdbx_description
1 polymer ?
#
loop_
_entity_poly.entity_id
_entity_poly.type
_entity_poly.pdbx_seq_one_letter_code
_entity_poly.pdbx_strand_id
1 'polypeptide(L)'
;MLQKAKRKLIYEKAKHCYKEFRQMYRTEPKLAFVIRIRGINGVSLKVRKVLQLLHLHQIVNVTFVKLNEASINMLRIVEPFIAWGYPNMKSVNELIYKCGYGKINKKQIALTDNALIARSLGKYGIICMEGLIHEIYTVGKHFKEANNFLWPFKFIFFKRWNEEKDTHFVEGHREDAGNREDQINKLIRRPKSLILDSKILNKILTNCIRYHRMKNVHHDEIGFIPVLQGWLNFHK
;
A
#
# COMPACT_ATOMS: atom_id res chain seq x y z
N MET A 1 46.44 6.64 -28.04
CA MET A 1 46.00 5.35 -27.46
C MET A 1 44.99 5.48 -26.30
N LEU A 2 45.11 6.50 -25.43
CA LEU A 2 44.27 6.68 -24.23
C LEU A 2 42.74 6.82 -24.50
N GLN A 3 42.34 7.48 -25.59
CA GLN A 3 40.92 7.66 -25.96
C GLN A 3 40.22 6.36 -26.35
N LYS A 4 40.95 5.40 -26.95
CA LYS A 4 40.41 4.11 -27.39
C LYS A 4 40.12 3.20 -26.18
N ALA A 5 40.99 3.26 -25.17
CA ALA A 5 40.80 2.56 -23.88
C ALA A 5 39.61 3.12 -23.09
N LYS A 6 39.46 4.46 -23.02
CA LYS A 6 38.31 5.10 -22.35
C LYS A 6 36.97 4.74 -23.01
N ARG A 7 36.90 4.72 -24.35
CA ARG A 7 35.68 4.29 -25.09
C ARG A 7 35.33 2.82 -24.84
N LYS A 8 36.34 1.93 -24.77
CA LYS A 8 36.13 0.51 -24.50
C LYS A 8 35.57 0.28 -23.08
N LEU A 9 36.10 1.00 -22.09
CA LEU A 9 35.61 0.97 -20.71
C LEU A 9 34.16 1.48 -20.59
N ILE A 10 33.82 2.58 -21.27
CA ILE A 10 32.45 3.11 -21.30
C ILE A 10 31.49 2.10 -21.93
N TYR A 11 31.90 1.46 -23.04
CA TYR A 11 31.09 0.45 -23.71
C TYR A 11 30.86 -0.79 -22.84
N GLU A 12 31.88 -1.27 -22.12
CA GLU A 12 31.71 -2.40 -21.20
C GLU A 12 30.84 -2.06 -19.98
N LYS A 13 31.01 -0.86 -19.40
CA LYS A 13 30.10 -0.37 -18.34
C LYS A 13 28.66 -0.26 -18.83
N ALA A 14 28.44 0.25 -20.05
CA ALA A 14 27.12 0.34 -20.65
C ALA A 14 26.52 -1.05 -20.93
N LYS A 15 27.34 -2.02 -21.37
CA LYS A 15 26.93 -3.40 -21.60
C LYS A 15 26.57 -4.11 -20.29
N HIS A 16 27.31 -3.86 -19.20
CA HIS A 16 26.98 -4.35 -17.86
C HIS A 16 25.65 -3.77 -17.38
N CYS A 17 25.50 -2.43 -17.43
CA CYS A 17 24.25 -1.76 -17.10
C CYS A 17 23.07 -2.29 -17.93
N TYR A 18 23.25 -2.52 -19.23
CA TYR A 18 22.20 -3.05 -20.09
C TYR A 18 21.86 -4.50 -19.74
N LYS A 19 22.83 -5.31 -19.32
CA LYS A 19 22.62 -6.70 -18.87
C LYS A 19 21.86 -6.74 -17.54
N GLU A 20 22.23 -5.88 -16.58
CA GLU A 20 21.52 -5.72 -15.30
C GLU A 20 20.10 -5.18 -15.51
N PHE A 21 19.94 -4.17 -16.37
CA PHE A 21 18.65 -3.63 -16.76
C PHE A 21 17.78 -4.69 -17.45
N ARG A 22 18.33 -5.51 -18.34
CA ARG A 22 17.61 -6.61 -19.00
C ARG A 22 17.26 -7.76 -18.06
N GLN A 23 18.10 -8.02 -17.05
CA GLN A 23 17.81 -9.00 -16.00
C GLN A 23 16.65 -8.54 -15.11
N MET A 24 16.55 -7.22 -14.83
CA MET A 24 15.48 -6.60 -14.04
C MET A 24 14.08 -6.79 -14.66
N TYR A 25 13.95 -6.79 -15.99
CA TYR A 25 12.66 -7.05 -16.68
C TYR A 25 12.33 -8.54 -16.87
N ARG A 26 13.27 -9.43 -16.58
CA ARG A 26 13.06 -10.90 -16.67
C ARG A 26 12.79 -11.55 -15.32
N THR A 27 13.11 -10.88 -14.22
CA THR A 27 12.84 -11.40 -12.87
C THR A 27 11.38 -11.18 -12.51
N GLU A 28 10.71 -12.27 -12.13
CA GLU A 28 9.37 -12.22 -11.55
C GLU A 28 9.34 -11.26 -10.35
N PRO A 29 8.23 -10.52 -10.17
CA PRO A 29 8.10 -9.60 -9.06
C PRO A 29 8.13 -10.35 -7.74
N LYS A 30 8.99 -9.90 -6.82
CA LYS A 30 9.18 -10.53 -5.50
C LYS A 30 8.34 -9.89 -4.39
N LEU A 31 7.81 -8.70 -4.66
CA LEU A 31 7.07 -7.88 -3.69
C LEU A 31 5.70 -7.51 -4.25
N ALA A 32 4.67 -7.71 -3.43
CA ALA A 32 3.34 -7.18 -3.68
C ALA A 32 3.00 -6.06 -2.69
N PHE A 33 2.35 -5.02 -3.22
CA PHE A 33 1.66 -4.02 -2.44
C PHE A 33 0.18 -4.39 -2.38
N VAL A 34 -0.35 -4.57 -1.18
CA VAL A 34 -1.72 -5.06 -0.98
C VAL A 34 -2.53 -4.04 -0.20
N ILE A 35 -3.72 -3.73 -0.69
CA ILE A 35 -4.67 -2.80 -0.11
C ILE A 35 -5.99 -3.52 0.14
N ARG A 36 -6.54 -3.39 1.33
CA ARG A 36 -7.88 -3.89 1.61
C ARG A 36 -8.95 -2.88 1.18
N ILE A 37 -9.87 -3.32 0.31
CA ILE A 37 -10.92 -2.46 -0.27
C ILE A 37 -12.32 -2.78 0.25
N ARG A 38 -12.61 -4.03 0.61
CA ARG A 38 -13.95 -4.46 1.07
C ARG A 38 -13.99 -4.79 2.58
N GLY A 39 -15.20 -4.71 3.16
CA GLY A 39 -15.50 -5.06 4.56
C GLY A 39 -15.43 -6.56 4.86
N ILE A 40 -15.68 -6.97 6.12
CA ILE A 40 -15.68 -8.38 6.57
C ILE A 40 -17.08 -8.96 6.82
N ASN A 41 -18.14 -8.20 6.54
CA ASN A 41 -19.51 -8.67 6.81
C ASN A 41 -19.89 -9.77 5.80
N GLY A 42 -20.40 -10.90 6.28
CA GLY A 42 -20.80 -12.04 5.43
C GLY A 42 -19.65 -12.85 4.83
N VAL A 43 -18.41 -12.62 5.27
CA VAL A 43 -17.22 -13.27 4.69
C VAL A 43 -16.95 -14.63 5.35
N SER A 44 -16.59 -15.63 4.53
CA SER A 44 -16.23 -16.97 5.00
C SER A 44 -15.06 -16.93 6.01
N LEU A 45 -15.06 -17.86 6.96
CA LEU A 45 -14.02 -17.95 8.00
C LEU A 45 -12.62 -18.10 7.38
N LYS A 46 -12.51 -18.82 6.25
CA LYS A 46 -11.26 -19.00 5.50
C LYS A 46 -10.69 -17.67 5.02
N VAL A 47 -11.50 -16.85 4.34
CA VAL A 47 -11.08 -15.54 3.84
C VAL A 47 -10.73 -14.61 5.02
N ARG A 48 -11.53 -14.63 6.09
CA ARG A 48 -11.25 -13.83 7.30
C ARG A 48 -9.91 -14.19 7.92
N LYS A 49 -9.56 -15.48 7.98
CA LYS A 49 -8.27 -15.94 8.52
C LYS A 49 -7.11 -15.50 7.63
N VAL A 50 -7.24 -15.60 6.31
CA VAL A 50 -6.20 -15.14 5.38
C VAL A 50 -5.98 -13.63 5.47
N LEU A 51 -7.05 -12.82 5.55
CA LEU A 51 -6.94 -11.37 5.76
C LEU A 51 -6.22 -11.01 7.07
N GLN A 52 -6.43 -11.79 8.14
CA GLN A 52 -5.72 -11.62 9.41
C GLN A 52 -4.23 -11.95 9.28
N LEU A 53 -3.87 -13.03 8.56
CA LEU A 53 -2.48 -13.41 8.30
C LEU A 53 -1.73 -12.33 7.50
N LEU A 54 -2.43 -11.66 6.58
CA LEU A 54 -1.89 -10.53 5.83
C LEU A 54 -1.93 -9.20 6.62
N HIS A 55 -2.31 -9.20 7.89
CA HIS A 55 -2.44 -8.00 8.74
C HIS A 55 -3.46 -6.95 8.22
N LEU A 56 -4.39 -7.35 7.37
CA LEU A 56 -5.42 -6.50 6.77
C LEU A 56 -6.70 -6.48 7.62
N HIS A 57 -6.61 -5.95 8.84
CA HIS A 57 -7.72 -5.92 9.81
C HIS A 57 -8.84 -4.92 9.49
N GLN A 58 -8.48 -3.73 8.99
CA GLN A 58 -9.42 -2.67 8.67
C GLN A 58 -9.49 -2.46 7.15
N ILE A 59 -10.60 -1.92 6.68
CA ILE A 59 -10.69 -1.39 5.31
C ILE A 59 -9.60 -0.33 5.17
N VAL A 60 -9.03 -0.17 3.98
CA VAL A 60 -8.02 0.85 3.67
C VAL A 60 -6.64 0.56 4.30
N ASN A 61 -6.51 -0.51 5.09
CA ASN A 61 -5.20 -0.99 5.51
C ASN A 61 -4.39 -1.46 4.31
N VAL A 62 -3.09 -1.23 4.41
CA VAL A 62 -2.12 -1.55 3.40
C VAL A 62 -0.93 -2.25 4.02
N THR A 63 -0.40 -3.25 3.30
CA THR A 63 0.82 -3.95 3.69
C THR A 63 1.66 -4.33 2.48
N PHE A 64 2.94 -4.56 2.72
CA PHE A 64 3.85 -5.20 1.78
C PHE A 64 3.88 -6.71 2.03
N VAL A 65 3.77 -7.50 0.97
CA VAL A 65 3.77 -8.97 1.05
C VAL A 65 4.87 -9.51 0.17
N LYS A 66 5.72 -10.37 0.74
CA LYS A 66 6.69 -11.16 -0.02
C LYS A 66 5.94 -12.19 -0.87
N LEU A 67 6.21 -12.20 -2.17
CA LEU A 67 5.62 -13.12 -3.12
C LEU A 67 6.38 -14.45 -3.10
N ASN A 68 5.66 -15.48 -2.67
CA ASN A 68 5.99 -16.89 -2.77
C ASN A 68 4.75 -17.59 -3.34
N GLU A 69 4.85 -18.84 -3.80
CA GLU A 69 3.70 -19.62 -4.28
C GLU A 69 2.54 -19.66 -3.27
N ALA A 70 2.87 -19.86 -1.98
CA ALA A 70 1.88 -19.84 -0.90
C ALA A 70 1.22 -18.45 -0.73
N SER A 71 2.00 -17.37 -0.83
CA SER A 71 1.47 -16.01 -0.74
C SER A 71 0.54 -15.69 -1.90
N ILE A 72 0.88 -16.12 -3.10
CA ILE A 72 0.03 -15.95 -4.29
C ILE A 72 -1.29 -16.70 -4.12
N ASN A 73 -1.25 -17.94 -3.61
CA ASN A 73 -2.46 -18.69 -3.31
C ASN A 73 -3.32 -18.03 -2.23
N MET A 74 -2.70 -17.44 -1.19
CA MET A 74 -3.42 -16.63 -0.22
C MET A 74 -4.09 -15.41 -0.87
N LEU A 75 -3.37 -14.69 -1.74
CA LEU A 75 -3.88 -13.51 -2.44
C LEU A 75 -5.05 -13.86 -3.37
N ARG A 76 -4.99 -15.00 -4.07
CA ARG A 76 -6.10 -15.54 -4.89
C ARG A 76 -7.36 -15.80 -4.08
N ILE A 77 -7.23 -16.34 -2.86
CA ILE A 77 -8.39 -16.60 -1.98
C ILE A 77 -9.09 -15.31 -1.55
N VAL A 78 -8.31 -14.25 -1.27
CA VAL A 78 -8.85 -12.97 -0.79
C VAL A 78 -9.05 -11.93 -1.89
N GLU A 79 -8.82 -12.31 -3.14
CA GLU A 79 -8.76 -11.42 -4.31
C GLU A 79 -9.95 -10.47 -4.43
N PRO A 80 -11.21 -10.89 -4.19
CA PRO A 80 -12.37 -9.98 -4.26
C PRO A 80 -12.34 -8.86 -3.21
N PHE A 81 -11.59 -9.04 -2.10
CA PHE A 81 -11.57 -8.13 -0.96
C PHE A 81 -10.36 -7.18 -0.96
N ILE A 82 -9.38 -7.46 -1.83
CA ILE A 82 -8.12 -6.73 -1.88
C ILE A 82 -7.86 -6.19 -3.28
N ALA A 83 -7.14 -5.08 -3.35
CA ALA A 83 -6.47 -4.62 -4.55
C ALA A 83 -4.97 -4.83 -4.33
N TRP A 84 -4.27 -5.47 -5.26
CA TRP A 84 -2.83 -5.64 -5.12
C TRP A 84 -2.09 -5.49 -6.44
N GLY A 85 -0.78 -5.32 -6.38
CA GLY A 85 0.07 -5.19 -7.56
C GLY A 85 1.53 -5.02 -7.20
N TYR A 86 2.36 -4.69 -8.18
CA TYR A 86 3.82 -4.63 -8.03
C TYR A 86 4.27 -3.17 -7.88
N PRO A 87 4.77 -2.77 -6.70
CA PRO A 87 5.18 -1.40 -6.48
C PRO A 87 6.58 -1.15 -7.09
N ASN A 88 6.76 0.01 -7.71
CA ASN A 88 8.05 0.46 -8.22
C ASN A 88 8.88 1.06 -7.08
N MET A 89 10.21 1.05 -7.21
CA MET A 89 11.12 1.66 -6.22
C MET A 89 10.71 3.09 -5.84
N LYS A 90 10.35 3.93 -6.84
CA LYS A 90 9.86 5.30 -6.60
C LYS A 90 8.57 5.33 -5.76
N SER A 91 7.65 4.40 -5.96
CA SER A 91 6.39 4.34 -5.22
C SER A 91 6.61 3.89 -3.77
N VAL A 92 7.49 2.91 -3.55
CA VAL A 92 7.91 2.48 -2.20
C VAL A 92 8.61 3.61 -1.47
N ASN A 93 9.51 4.31 -2.16
CA ASN A 93 10.24 5.46 -1.65
C ASN A 93 9.30 6.56 -1.16
N GLU A 94 8.40 7.03 -2.04
CA GLU A 94 7.43 8.06 -1.69
C GLU A 94 6.50 7.64 -0.55
N LEU A 95 6.10 6.36 -0.50
CA LEU A 95 5.24 5.85 0.56
C LEU A 95 5.96 5.87 1.91
N ILE A 96 7.19 5.37 1.99
CA ILE A 96 7.95 5.28 3.24
C ILE A 96 8.37 6.68 3.71
N TYR A 97 8.76 7.60 2.82
CA TYR A 97 9.07 8.96 3.24
C TYR A 97 7.84 9.75 3.70
N LYS A 98 6.69 9.62 3.01
CA LYS A 98 5.48 10.39 3.38
C LYS A 98 4.73 9.79 4.57
N CYS A 99 4.77 8.47 4.71
CA CYS A 99 3.84 7.72 5.58
C CYS A 99 4.55 6.72 6.48
N GLY A 100 5.88 6.67 6.45
CA GLY A 100 6.68 5.80 7.27
C GLY A 100 6.59 6.21 8.73
N TYR A 101 5.83 5.43 9.49
CA TYR A 101 5.91 5.43 10.93
C TYR A 101 6.57 4.14 11.38
N GLY A 102 7.50 4.24 12.33
CA GLY A 102 8.09 3.10 13.00
C GLY A 102 7.25 2.67 14.20
N LYS A 103 7.18 1.36 14.42
CA LYS A 103 6.60 0.73 15.61
C LYS A 103 7.70 0.52 16.64
N ILE A 104 7.86 1.47 17.55
CA ILE A 104 8.86 1.41 18.63
C ILE A 104 8.12 1.33 19.96
N ASN A 105 8.43 0.31 20.78
CA ASN A 105 7.75 0.07 22.07
C ASN A 105 6.21 0.04 21.95
N LYS A 106 5.69 -0.55 20.88
CA LYS A 106 4.25 -0.59 20.52
C LYS A 106 3.59 0.78 20.29
N LYS A 107 4.36 1.87 20.26
CA LYS A 107 3.90 3.21 19.90
C LYS A 107 4.27 3.54 18.46
N GLN A 108 3.45 4.38 17.83
CA GLN A 108 3.67 4.90 16.49
C GLN A 108 4.56 6.14 16.58
N ILE A 109 5.73 6.12 15.95
CA ILE A 109 6.69 7.24 15.93
C ILE A 109 7.01 7.57 14.48
N ALA A 110 7.00 8.86 14.13
CA ALA A 110 7.37 9.31 12.78
C ALA A 110 8.86 9.05 12.51
N LEU A 111 9.20 8.57 11.31
CA LEU A 111 10.59 8.32 10.91
C LEU A 111 11.24 9.63 10.45
N THR A 112 11.64 10.48 11.40
CA THR A 112 12.34 11.74 11.12
C THR A 112 13.86 11.61 11.23
N ASP A 113 14.36 10.79 12.16
CA ASP A 113 15.77 10.62 12.44
C ASP A 113 16.21 9.16 12.17
N ASN A 114 17.32 9.02 11.44
CA ASN A 114 17.96 7.73 11.17
C ASN A 114 18.41 7.03 12.47
N ALA A 115 18.68 7.77 13.56
CA ALA A 115 19.02 7.18 14.84
C ALA A 115 17.93 6.25 15.40
N LEU A 116 16.65 6.53 15.12
CA LEU A 116 15.52 5.68 15.54
C LEU A 116 15.51 4.33 14.81
N ILE A 117 15.90 4.35 13.54
CA ILE A 117 15.99 3.18 12.68
C ILE A 117 17.19 2.34 13.12
N ALA A 118 18.36 2.97 13.24
CA ALA A 118 19.58 2.31 13.70
C ALA A 118 19.39 1.64 15.07
N ARG A 119 18.68 2.29 16.01
CA ARG A 119 18.40 1.70 17.33
C ARG A 119 17.54 0.43 17.25
N SER A 120 16.58 0.38 16.34
CA SER A 120 15.61 -0.72 16.25
C SER A 120 16.08 -1.86 15.33
N LEU A 121 16.69 -1.51 14.21
CA LEU A 121 17.06 -2.40 13.12
C LEU A 121 18.57 -2.48 12.86
N GLY A 122 19.40 -1.73 13.60
CA GLY A 122 20.86 -1.75 13.43
C GLY A 122 21.48 -3.14 13.62
N LYS A 123 20.87 -3.98 14.46
CA LYS A 123 21.23 -5.41 14.62
C LYS A 123 21.13 -6.23 13.32
N TYR A 124 20.33 -5.77 12.36
CA TYR A 124 20.13 -6.41 11.05
C TYR A 124 20.91 -5.70 9.93
N GLY A 125 21.75 -4.71 10.27
CA GLY A 125 22.51 -3.91 9.29
C GLY A 125 21.70 -2.78 8.63
N ILE A 126 20.48 -2.49 9.11
CA ILE A 126 19.65 -1.41 8.58
C ILE A 126 19.85 -0.17 9.45
N ILE A 127 20.64 0.79 8.95
CA ILE A 127 21.08 1.96 9.71
C ILE A 127 20.27 3.22 9.36
N CYS A 128 19.80 3.33 8.12
CA CYS A 128 19.12 4.52 7.60
C CYS A 128 17.81 4.19 6.85
N MET A 129 17.07 5.23 6.48
CA MET A 129 15.85 5.11 5.68
C MET A 129 16.08 4.43 4.34
N GLU A 130 17.16 4.76 3.63
CA GLU A 130 17.47 4.19 2.32
C GLU A 130 17.73 2.69 2.42
N GLY A 131 18.44 2.27 3.48
CA GLY A 131 18.64 0.86 3.79
C GLY A 131 17.33 0.12 4.06
N LEU A 132 16.40 0.76 4.78
CA LEU A 132 15.06 0.20 5.04
C LEU A 132 14.26 0.04 3.73
N ILE A 133 14.25 1.07 2.89
CA ILE A 133 13.53 1.08 1.60
C ILE A 133 14.10 0.01 0.66
N HIS A 134 15.44 -0.08 0.59
CA HIS A 134 16.13 -1.08 -0.19
C HIS A 134 15.78 -2.51 0.28
N GLU A 135 15.81 -2.77 1.59
CA GLU A 135 15.48 -4.08 2.16
C GLU A 135 14.04 -4.49 1.86
N ILE A 136 13.09 -3.54 1.94
CA ILE A 136 11.68 -3.77 1.59
C ILE A 136 11.51 -4.07 0.10
N TYR A 137 12.07 -3.22 -0.78
CA TYR A 137 11.88 -3.36 -2.24
C TYR A 137 12.53 -4.62 -2.81
N THR A 138 13.77 -4.90 -2.41
CA THR A 138 14.53 -6.07 -2.89
C THR A 138 14.10 -7.37 -2.23
N VAL A 139 13.30 -7.29 -1.16
CA VAL A 139 12.90 -8.43 -0.32
C VAL A 139 14.13 -9.17 0.20
N GLY A 140 14.94 -8.44 0.95
CA GLY A 140 16.19 -8.95 1.52
C GLY A 140 15.99 -9.99 2.62
N LYS A 141 17.09 -10.36 3.28
CA LYS A 141 17.13 -11.42 4.31
C LYS A 141 16.26 -11.07 5.53
N HIS A 142 16.17 -9.79 5.86
CA HIS A 142 15.49 -9.24 7.04
C HIS A 142 14.21 -8.47 6.67
N PHE A 143 13.60 -8.82 5.54
CA PHE A 143 12.33 -8.23 5.08
C PHE A 143 11.23 -8.30 6.13
N LYS A 144 11.12 -9.41 6.86
CA LYS A 144 10.05 -9.61 7.85
C LYS A 144 10.18 -8.63 9.01
N GLU A 145 11.40 -8.43 9.48
CA GLU A 145 11.74 -7.51 10.57
C GLU A 145 11.52 -6.06 10.14
N ALA A 146 11.96 -5.70 8.93
CA ALA A 146 11.71 -4.39 8.33
C ALA A 146 10.20 -4.11 8.16
N ASN A 147 9.43 -5.06 7.65
CA ASN A 147 7.99 -4.89 7.44
C ASN A 147 7.21 -4.82 8.76
N ASN A 148 7.62 -5.57 9.78
CA ASN A 148 7.02 -5.51 11.12
C ASN A 148 7.37 -4.23 11.90
N PHE A 149 8.53 -3.64 11.59
CA PHE A 149 8.92 -2.34 12.14
C PHE A 149 8.04 -1.22 11.57
N LEU A 150 7.65 -1.30 10.30
CA LEU A 150 6.72 -0.34 9.72
C LEU A 150 5.34 -0.46 10.39
N TRP A 151 4.78 0.68 10.77
CA TRP A 151 3.40 0.75 11.20
C TRP A 151 2.47 0.50 10.00
N PRO A 152 1.38 -0.26 10.15
CA PRO A 152 0.45 -0.51 9.05
C PRO A 152 -0.05 0.81 8.43
N PHE A 153 0.14 0.95 7.12
CA PHE A 153 -0.30 2.15 6.40
C PHE A 153 -1.84 2.16 6.28
N LYS A 154 -2.42 3.36 6.32
CA LYS A 154 -3.87 3.58 6.20
C LYS A 154 -4.16 4.46 4.99
N PHE A 155 -4.47 3.86 3.86
CA PHE A 155 -4.62 4.51 2.56
C PHE A 155 -6.06 5.01 2.27
N ILE A 156 -6.32 6.32 2.34
CA ILE A 156 -7.66 6.82 2.03
C ILE A 156 -7.89 6.93 0.52
N PHE A 157 -8.90 6.24 0.01
CA PHE A 157 -9.42 6.47 -1.33
C PHE A 157 -10.42 7.63 -1.31
N PHE A 158 -10.00 8.82 -1.72
CA PHE A 158 -10.94 9.87 -2.13
C PHE A 158 -11.34 9.65 -3.59
N LYS A 159 -12.35 8.82 -3.86
CA LYS A 159 -13.09 8.85 -5.13
C LYS A 159 -14.59 8.66 -4.89
N ARG A 160 -15.37 9.47 -5.61
CA ARG A 160 -16.84 9.63 -5.60
C ARG A 160 -17.56 8.29 -5.36
N TRP A 161 -18.09 8.13 -4.15
CA TRP A 161 -18.96 7.04 -3.74
C TRP A 161 -20.29 7.18 -4.47
N ASN A 162 -20.43 6.51 -5.61
CA ASN A 162 -21.70 6.03 -6.18
C ASN A 162 -21.37 5.00 -7.26
N GLU A 163 -22.22 3.96 -7.29
CA GLU A 163 -22.33 2.84 -8.25
C GLU A 163 -21.46 1.60 -7.99
N GLU A 164 -22.19 0.62 -7.42
CA GLU A 164 -22.23 -0.82 -7.70
C GLU A 164 -20.96 -1.67 -7.54
N LYS A 165 -21.10 -2.71 -6.72
CA LYS A 165 -20.10 -3.74 -6.45
C LYS A 165 -20.70 -5.05 -6.97
N ASP A 166 -20.00 -5.72 -7.88
CA ASP A 166 -20.00 -7.16 -8.17
C ASP A 166 -19.74 -7.47 -9.66
N THR A 167 -18.47 -7.55 -10.09
CA THR A 167 -17.95 -8.29 -11.26
C THR A 167 -16.40 -8.42 -11.29
N HIS A 168 -15.87 -9.57 -11.72
CA HIS A 168 -14.42 -9.83 -11.83
C HIS A 168 -13.72 -9.05 -12.98
N PHE A 169 -12.41 -8.78 -12.82
CA PHE A 169 -11.54 -7.85 -13.56
C PHE A 169 -11.30 -8.10 -15.07
N VAL A 170 -11.93 -9.09 -15.70
CA VAL A 170 -11.68 -9.36 -17.12
C VAL A 170 -12.69 -8.54 -17.94
N GLU A 171 -12.21 -7.46 -18.57
CA GLU A 171 -12.90 -6.52 -19.48
C GLU A 171 -13.57 -5.28 -18.86
N GLY A 172 -12.87 -4.15 -18.97
CA GLY A 172 -13.45 -2.88 -19.44
C GLY A 172 -14.37 -2.08 -18.51
N HIS A 173 -14.91 -2.65 -17.43
CA HIS A 173 -15.84 -1.95 -16.53
C HIS A 173 -15.46 -2.12 -15.05
N ARG A 174 -15.80 -1.11 -14.25
CA ARG A 174 -15.22 -0.80 -12.94
C ARG A 174 -15.28 -1.95 -11.94
N GLU A 175 -14.11 -2.48 -11.56
CA GLU A 175 -13.88 -2.97 -10.20
C GLU A 175 -12.47 -2.67 -9.71
N ASP A 176 -12.38 -2.26 -8.45
CA ASP A 176 -11.13 -1.91 -7.78
C ASP A 176 -10.39 -3.15 -7.20
N ALA A 177 -10.92 -4.37 -7.32
CA ALA A 177 -10.38 -5.59 -6.70
C ALA A 177 -9.42 -6.36 -7.64
N GLY A 178 -8.55 -7.19 -7.06
CA GLY A 178 -7.66 -8.07 -7.80
C GLY A 178 -6.26 -7.54 -8.09
N ASN A 179 -5.52 -8.29 -8.91
CA ASN A 179 -4.17 -7.93 -9.32
C ASN A 179 -4.20 -6.84 -10.39
N ARG A 180 -3.64 -5.67 -10.07
CA ARG A 180 -3.51 -4.51 -10.97
C ARG A 180 -2.11 -4.35 -11.55
N GLU A 181 -1.21 -5.30 -11.27
CA GLU A 181 0.18 -5.30 -11.74
C GLU A 181 0.84 -3.91 -11.49
N ASP A 182 1.40 -3.30 -12.53
CA ASP A 182 2.06 -2.00 -12.46
C ASP A 182 1.10 -0.81 -12.30
N GLN A 183 -0.21 -0.98 -12.58
CA GLN A 183 -1.19 0.10 -12.44
C GLN A 183 -1.41 0.50 -10.98
N ILE A 184 -1.00 -0.34 -10.03
CA ILE A 184 -1.01 -0.02 -8.60
C ILE A 184 -0.19 1.24 -8.29
N ASN A 185 0.87 1.51 -9.04
CA ASN A 185 1.73 2.67 -8.86
C ASN A 185 1.01 3.99 -9.11
N LYS A 186 0.04 3.99 -10.03
CA LYS A 186 -0.83 5.15 -10.28
C LYS A 186 -1.75 5.42 -9.09
N LEU A 187 -2.14 4.38 -8.35
CA LEU A 187 -2.92 4.55 -7.12
C LEU A 187 -2.05 5.15 -6.02
N ILE A 188 -0.87 4.57 -5.77
CA ILE A 188 0.05 5.01 -4.71
C ILE A 188 0.43 6.49 -4.85
N ARG A 189 0.66 6.96 -6.09
CA ARG A 189 1.13 8.33 -6.37
C ARG A 189 0.02 9.37 -6.49
N ARG A 190 -1.26 9.01 -6.33
CA ARG A 190 -2.35 9.99 -6.48
C ARG A 190 -2.23 11.07 -5.40
N PRO A 191 -2.26 12.38 -5.77
CA PRO A 191 -2.01 13.47 -4.82
C PRO A 191 -3.06 13.57 -3.70
N LYS A 192 -4.27 13.02 -3.91
CA LYS A 192 -5.36 12.96 -2.92
C LYS A 192 -5.41 11.67 -2.10
N SER A 193 -4.51 10.70 -2.31
CA SER A 193 -4.42 9.51 -1.45
C SER A 193 -3.65 9.83 -0.16
N LEU A 194 -3.99 10.96 0.46
CA LEU A 194 -3.44 11.37 1.73
C LEU A 194 -3.75 10.24 2.72
N ILE A 195 -2.72 9.50 3.07
CA ILE A 195 -2.68 8.68 4.28
C ILE A 195 -2.80 9.70 5.42
N LEU A 196 -4.03 10.07 5.75
CA LEU A 196 -4.30 11.02 6.80
C LEU A 196 -3.85 10.42 8.12
N ASP A 197 -3.40 11.31 8.98
CA ASP A 197 -3.06 11.01 10.35
C ASP A 197 -4.20 10.20 11.00
N SER A 198 -3.84 9.21 11.83
CA SER A 198 -4.78 8.19 12.34
C SER A 198 -6.02 8.80 13.01
N LYS A 199 -5.88 9.99 13.59
CA LYS A 199 -6.94 10.80 14.20
C LYS A 199 -7.94 11.33 13.19
N ILE A 200 -7.47 11.88 12.06
CA ILE A 200 -8.32 12.44 11.00
C ILE A 200 -9.05 11.29 10.28
N LEU A 201 -8.35 10.17 10.01
CA LEU A 201 -8.97 8.98 9.46
C LEU A 201 -10.08 8.43 10.37
N ASN A 202 -9.84 8.31 11.68
CA ASN A 202 -10.86 7.82 12.61
C ASN A 202 -12.09 8.73 12.61
N LYS A 203 -11.91 10.05 12.51
CA LYS A 203 -13.03 11.01 12.41
C LYS A 203 -13.82 10.83 11.10
N ILE A 204 -13.14 10.63 9.97
CA ILE A 204 -13.79 10.38 8.66
C ILE A 204 -14.48 9.02 8.64
N LEU A 205 -13.83 7.94 9.09
CA LEU A 205 -14.41 6.61 9.17
C LEU A 205 -15.63 6.57 10.10
N THR A 206 -15.56 7.22 11.26
CA THR A 206 -16.71 7.31 12.19
C THR A 206 -17.86 8.05 11.54
N ASN A 207 -17.60 9.13 10.81
CA ASN A 207 -18.62 9.86 10.06
C ASN A 207 -19.21 9.04 8.89
N CYS A 208 -18.39 8.30 8.14
CA CYS A 208 -18.84 7.42 7.06
C CYS A 208 -19.68 6.25 7.58
N ILE A 209 -19.27 5.60 8.67
CA ILE A 209 -20.03 4.53 9.32
C ILE A 209 -21.34 5.09 9.89
N ARG A 210 -21.31 6.29 10.51
CA ARG A 210 -22.52 6.98 10.99
C ARG A 210 -23.48 7.28 9.84
N TYR A 211 -22.99 7.79 8.71
CA TYR A 211 -23.79 8.07 7.53
C TYR A 211 -24.40 6.79 6.95
N HIS A 212 -23.64 5.69 6.87
CA HIS A 212 -24.14 4.42 6.36
C HIS A 212 -25.17 3.77 7.30
N ARG A 213 -24.99 3.94 8.62
CA ARG A 213 -25.95 3.51 9.65
C ARG A 213 -27.24 4.33 9.59
N MET A 214 -27.15 5.65 9.36
CA MET A 214 -28.33 6.50 9.15
C MET A 214 -29.08 6.09 7.87
N LYS A 215 -28.36 5.80 6.77
CA LYS A 215 -29.00 5.40 5.49
C LYS A 215 -29.74 4.05 5.57
N ASN A 216 -29.24 3.11 6.38
CA ASN A 216 -29.91 1.82 6.60
C ASN A 216 -31.09 1.91 7.58
N VAL A 217 -31.27 3.03 8.28
CA VAL A 217 -32.43 3.30 9.15
C VAL A 217 -33.52 4.07 8.39
N HIS A 218 -33.16 4.79 7.32
CA HIS A 218 -34.09 5.64 6.54
C HIS A 218 -34.70 4.97 5.30
N HIS A 219 -34.85 3.65 5.29
CA HIS A 219 -35.77 3.02 4.32
C HIS A 219 -37.24 3.15 4.73
N ASP A 220 -37.49 3.60 5.96
CA ASP A 220 -38.78 4.07 6.42
C ASP A 220 -38.64 5.57 6.79
N GLU A 221 -39.49 6.38 6.19
CA GLU A 221 -39.77 7.80 6.46
C GLU A 221 -38.88 8.89 5.80
N ILE A 222 -39.63 9.77 5.12
CA ILE A 222 -39.28 10.93 4.32
C ILE A 222 -38.70 12.05 5.21
N GLY A 223 -37.59 12.70 4.79
CA GLY A 223 -37.27 14.05 5.27
C GLY A 223 -35.79 14.46 5.39
N PHE A 224 -35.37 15.38 4.50
CA PHE A 224 -34.41 16.48 4.74
C PHE A 224 -32.91 16.21 5.03
N ILE A 225 -32.05 16.67 4.10
CA ILE A 225 -30.62 16.95 4.31
C ILE A 225 -30.36 18.45 4.12
N PRO A 226 -30.11 19.23 5.21
CA PRO A 226 -29.49 20.55 5.08
C PRO A 226 -28.21 20.74 5.93
N VAL A 227 -27.47 19.68 6.28
CA VAL A 227 -26.26 19.80 7.14
C VAL A 227 -24.93 19.66 6.36
N LEU A 228 -24.96 19.20 5.12
CA LEU A 228 -23.76 18.99 4.29
C LEU A 228 -23.32 20.22 3.48
N GLN A 229 -24.21 21.19 3.25
CA GLN A 229 -23.89 22.43 2.52
C GLN A 229 -23.04 23.41 3.36
N GLY A 230 -23.19 23.41 4.70
CA GLY A 230 -22.42 24.31 5.57
C GLY A 230 -20.94 23.95 5.73
N TRP A 231 -20.58 22.67 5.56
CA TRP A 231 -19.21 22.19 5.81
C TRP A 231 -18.23 22.47 4.66
N LEU A 232 -18.71 22.62 3.42
CA LEU A 232 -17.86 22.90 2.25
C LEU A 232 -17.39 24.36 2.16
N ASN A 233 -17.96 25.27 2.96
CA ASN A 233 -17.64 26.71 2.91
C ASN A 233 -16.61 27.18 3.95
N PHE A 234 -16.10 26.32 4.82
CA PHE A 234 -15.18 26.70 5.91
C PHE A 234 -13.68 26.47 5.63
N HIS A 235 -13.30 25.98 4.45
CA HIS A 235 -11.90 25.79 4.06
C HIS A 235 -11.59 26.33 2.64
N LYS A 236 -11.94 27.59 2.39
CA LYS A 236 -11.24 28.41 1.40
C LYS A 236 -10.16 29.22 2.09
#